data_AF-A0A2U1CL82-F1
#
_entry.id   AF-A0A2U1CL82-F1
#
_cell.length_a   1.000
_cell.length_b   1.000
_cell.length_c   1.000
_cell.angle_alpha   90.00
_cell.angle_beta   90.00
_cell.angle_gamma   90.00
#
_symmetry.space_group_name_H-M   'P 1'
#
loop_
_entity.id
_entity.type
_entity.pdbx_description
1 polymer ?
#
loop_
_entity_poly.entity_id
_entity_poly.type
_entity_poly.pdbx_seq_one_letter_code
_entity_poly.pdbx_strand_id
1 'polypeptide(L)'
;MTQSASKPVARAAQQQLVRLAARALARANLVHAYGHCSMRLDEGHFLVCAAKPMGLIRDDDEGTVVGVEGELPEGVLGEVRIHQQIYQRRPEVGAVVRSMPRDVMTLSAAGITPAPRHGMGAYFSPGVPLWDDVQLIRSEQQACGVAEAMGAGAAVVMRGNGAVVAAESLEKTVALTWYLEDAARIELQLRSAGLASNDGILSHQAAQQRATSAGRIFERMWEYLIAGDIQSTGAFMNEKAQ
;
A
#
# COMPACT_ATOMS: atom_id res chain seq x y z
N MET A 1 -22.15 25.71 -16.97
CA MET A 1 -22.18 25.53 -15.51
C MET A 1 -22.25 24.04 -15.25
N THR A 2 -21.10 23.40 -15.10
CA THR A 2 -21.02 22.01 -14.66
C THR A 2 -21.53 21.95 -13.22
N GLN A 3 -22.58 21.18 -12.97
CA GLN A 3 -23.02 20.88 -11.61
C GLN A 3 -21.82 20.25 -10.89
N SER A 4 -21.32 20.92 -9.85
CA SER A 4 -20.39 20.32 -8.90
C SER A 4 -21.12 19.13 -8.29
N ALA A 5 -20.75 17.91 -8.69
CA ALA A 5 -21.28 16.70 -8.08
C ALA A 5 -20.95 16.76 -6.58
N SER A 6 -21.96 16.62 -5.73
CA SER A 6 -21.76 16.63 -4.28
C SER A 6 -20.75 15.55 -3.89
N LYS A 7 -19.76 15.91 -3.08
CA LYS A 7 -18.76 14.99 -2.53
C LYS A 7 -19.45 13.74 -1.95
N PRO A 8 -19.03 12.52 -2.33
CA PRO A 8 -19.66 11.30 -1.85
C PRO A 8 -19.44 11.12 -0.36
N VAL A 9 -20.40 10.47 0.29
CA VAL A 9 -20.27 10.02 1.68
C VAL A 9 -19.81 8.58 1.69
N ALA A 10 -18.74 8.27 2.42
CA ALA A 10 -18.25 6.91 2.57
C ALA A 10 -19.28 6.04 3.30
N ARG A 11 -19.58 4.85 2.76
CA ARG A 11 -20.48 3.89 3.40
C ARG A 11 -19.84 3.30 4.66
N ALA A 12 -20.66 2.86 5.62
CA ALA A 12 -20.18 2.22 6.85
C ALA A 12 -19.22 1.04 6.59
N ALA A 13 -19.49 0.21 5.58
CA ALA A 13 -18.61 -0.89 5.18
C ALA A 13 -17.25 -0.40 4.66
N GLN A 14 -17.21 0.73 3.94
CA GLN A 14 -15.96 1.33 3.44
C GLN A 14 -15.14 1.89 4.60
N GLN A 15 -15.78 2.59 5.54
CA GLN A 15 -15.14 3.07 6.78
C GLN A 15 -14.57 1.92 7.61
N GLN A 16 -15.33 0.83 7.77
CA GLN A 16 -14.85 -0.36 8.45
C GLN A 16 -13.64 -1.00 7.74
N LEU A 17 -13.68 -1.10 6.41
CA LEU A 17 -12.61 -1.71 5.63
C LEU A 17 -11.29 -0.94 5.75
N VAL A 18 -11.32 0.39 5.67
CA VAL A 18 -10.12 1.21 5.85
C VAL A 18 -9.56 1.15 7.27
N ARG A 19 -10.42 1.07 8.29
CA ARG A 19 -10.00 0.85 9.69
C ARG A 19 -9.33 -0.51 9.88
N LEU A 20 -9.92 -1.57 9.32
CA LEU A 20 -9.37 -2.93 9.36
C LEU A 20 -7.99 -2.98 8.69
N ALA A 21 -7.86 -2.40 7.50
CA ALA A 21 -6.59 -2.35 6.79
C ALA A 21 -5.53 -1.60 7.61
N ALA A 22 -5.92 -0.49 8.23
CA ALA A 22 -4.99 0.30 9.02
C ALA A 22 -4.43 -0.47 10.22
N ARG A 23 -5.31 -1.12 10.98
CA ARG A 23 -4.89 -1.94 12.13
C ARG A 23 -4.15 -3.21 11.72
N ALA A 24 -4.51 -3.82 10.58
CA ALA A 24 -3.80 -4.98 10.03
C ALA A 24 -2.34 -4.64 9.69
N LEU A 25 -2.11 -3.52 9.00
CA LEU A 25 -0.76 -3.03 8.71
C LEU A 25 0.04 -2.76 9.98
N ALA A 26 -0.58 -2.18 11.01
CA ALA A 26 0.09 -1.89 12.28
C ALA A 26 0.45 -3.17 13.05
N ARG A 27 -0.48 -4.13 13.14
CA ARG A 27 -0.24 -5.44 13.78
C ARG A 27 0.83 -6.26 13.08
N ALA A 28 0.98 -6.08 11.78
CA ALA A 28 2.03 -6.69 10.99
C ALA A 28 3.39 -5.96 11.10
N ASN A 29 3.49 -4.90 11.91
CA ASN A 29 4.67 -4.04 12.05
C ASN A 29 5.13 -3.40 10.73
N LEU A 30 4.20 -3.13 9.81
CA LEU A 30 4.48 -2.46 8.53
C LEU A 30 4.35 -0.94 8.63
N VAL A 31 3.75 -0.45 9.72
CA VAL A 31 3.57 0.96 10.04
C VAL A 31 3.77 1.17 11.54
N HIS A 32 3.96 2.41 11.95
CA HIS A 32 4.13 2.80 13.36
C HIS A 32 3.24 4.01 13.70
N ALA A 33 3.80 5.05 14.31
CA ALA A 33 3.09 6.32 14.52
C ALA A 33 2.73 7.05 13.21
N TYR A 34 3.29 6.60 12.09
CA TYR A 34 3.16 7.19 10.77
C TYR A 34 2.79 6.10 9.77
N GLY A 35 2.16 6.52 8.68
CA GLY A 35 1.57 5.64 7.67
C GLY A 35 0.11 6.02 7.43
N HIS A 36 -0.40 5.66 6.26
CA HIS A 36 -1.81 5.82 5.94
C HIS A 36 -2.18 4.91 4.76
N CYS A 37 -3.45 4.49 4.74
CA CYS A 37 -4.01 3.73 3.63
C CYS A 37 -5.28 4.40 3.12
N SER A 38 -5.54 4.26 1.83
CA SER A 38 -6.78 4.74 1.23
C SER A 38 -7.36 3.74 0.24
N MET A 39 -8.67 3.88 -0.02
CA MET A 39 -9.38 3.16 -1.07
C MET A 39 -10.17 4.11 -1.94
N ARG A 40 -10.23 3.85 -3.25
CA ARG A 40 -11.05 4.58 -4.20
C ARG A 40 -12.54 4.40 -3.90
N LEU A 41 -13.31 5.49 -4.03
CA LEU A 41 -14.78 5.46 -3.93
C LEU A 41 -15.43 5.55 -5.31
N ASP A 42 -14.91 6.44 -6.15
CA ASP A 42 -15.33 6.66 -7.54
C ASP A 42 -14.16 7.26 -8.36
N GLU A 43 -14.44 7.74 -9.56
CA GLU A 43 -13.43 8.36 -10.44
C GLU A 43 -12.76 9.59 -9.81
N GLY A 44 -13.52 10.38 -9.05
CA GLY A 44 -13.08 11.67 -8.50
C GLY A 44 -12.73 11.65 -7.01
N HIS A 45 -12.99 10.56 -6.28
CA HIS A 45 -12.84 10.51 -4.82
C HIS A 45 -12.26 9.21 -4.29
N PHE A 46 -11.59 9.31 -3.15
CA PHE A 46 -11.12 8.18 -2.35
C PHE A 46 -11.30 8.46 -0.85
N LEU A 47 -11.35 7.40 -0.05
CA LEU A 47 -11.42 7.43 1.40
C LEU A 47 -10.04 7.12 1.98
N VAL A 48 -9.46 8.03 2.78
CA VAL A 48 -8.22 7.78 3.53
C VAL A 48 -8.54 7.48 4.99
N CYS A 49 -7.75 6.60 5.63
CA CYS A 49 -7.88 6.32 7.06
C CYS A 49 -7.76 7.59 7.91
N ALA A 50 -8.29 7.55 9.14
CA ALA A 50 -8.12 8.63 10.09
C ALA A 50 -6.64 9.00 10.26
N ALA A 51 -6.34 10.30 10.35
CA ALA A 51 -4.98 10.82 10.52
C ALA A 51 -4.46 10.60 11.97
N LYS A 52 -4.22 9.35 12.32
CA LYS A 52 -3.75 8.87 13.63
C LYS A 52 -2.76 7.73 13.42
N PRO A 53 -1.93 7.38 14.43
CA PRO A 53 -1.21 6.12 14.41
C PRO A 53 -2.14 4.97 14.05
N MET A 54 -1.85 4.24 12.96
CA MET A 54 -2.82 3.32 12.34
C MET A 54 -3.28 2.19 13.27
N GLY A 55 -2.41 1.78 14.22
CA GLY A 55 -2.76 0.79 15.25
C GLY A 55 -3.65 1.31 16.38
N LEU A 56 -3.85 2.63 16.47
CA LEU A 56 -4.68 3.29 17.49
C LEU A 56 -6.03 3.79 16.94
N ILE A 57 -6.31 3.53 15.65
CA ILE A 57 -7.59 3.88 15.03
C ILE A 57 -8.71 3.03 15.65
N ARG A 58 -9.68 3.69 16.28
CA ARG A 58 -10.81 3.09 16.98
C ARG A 58 -11.89 2.66 15.98
N ASP A 59 -12.92 1.98 16.47
CA ASP A 59 -14.06 1.51 15.68
C ASP A 59 -15.03 2.62 15.27
N ASP A 60 -15.02 3.74 15.99
CA ASP A 60 -15.79 4.96 15.75
C ASP A 60 -15.00 6.06 15.01
N ASP A 61 -13.70 5.89 14.84
CA ASP A 61 -12.86 6.82 14.07
C ASP A 61 -13.25 6.79 12.59
N GLU A 62 -13.51 7.97 12.03
CA GLU A 62 -13.86 8.11 10.61
C GLU A 62 -12.65 8.46 9.77
N GLY A 63 -12.52 7.78 8.63
CA GLY A 63 -11.68 8.22 7.54
C GLY A 63 -12.25 9.43 6.82
N THR A 64 -11.39 10.15 6.10
CA THR A 64 -11.75 11.36 5.38
C THR A 64 -11.89 11.06 3.89
N VAL A 65 -13.00 11.50 3.29
CA VAL A 65 -13.14 11.49 1.82
C VAL A 65 -12.29 12.62 1.23
N VAL A 66 -11.49 12.32 0.22
CA VAL A 66 -10.55 13.23 -0.44
C VAL A 66 -10.79 13.20 -1.94
N GLY A 67 -10.69 14.35 -2.60
CA GLY A 67 -10.75 14.44 -4.05
C GLY A 67 -9.46 13.89 -4.68
N VAL A 68 -9.56 13.19 -5.80
CA VAL A 68 -8.41 12.77 -6.61
C VAL A 68 -7.60 13.98 -7.07
N GLU A 69 -8.28 15.11 -7.28
CA GLU A 69 -7.68 16.40 -7.63
C GLU A 69 -8.02 17.48 -6.60
N GLY A 70 -7.26 18.57 -6.61
CA GLY A 70 -7.46 19.74 -5.75
C GLY A 70 -6.81 19.63 -4.37
N GLU A 71 -7.09 20.63 -3.54
CA GLU A 71 -6.49 20.72 -2.20
C GLU A 71 -6.95 19.60 -1.27
N LEU A 72 -6.04 19.20 -0.38
CA LEU A 72 -6.36 18.24 0.67
C LEU A 72 -7.32 18.88 1.69
N PRO A 73 -8.36 18.16 2.15
CA PRO A 73 -9.18 18.60 3.26
C PRO A 73 -8.37 18.88 4.53
N GLU A 74 -8.87 19.77 5.38
CA GLU A 74 -8.25 20.06 6.67
C GLU A 74 -8.05 18.78 7.51
N GLY A 75 -6.88 18.66 8.15
CA GLY A 75 -6.52 17.50 8.97
C GLY A 75 -6.00 16.27 8.20
N VAL A 76 -6.09 16.26 6.86
CA VAL A 76 -5.49 15.19 6.04
C VAL A 76 -3.98 15.39 5.93
N LEU A 77 -3.23 14.29 6.09
CA LEU A 77 -1.77 14.31 6.03
C LEU A 77 -1.25 14.73 4.65
N GLY A 78 -0.23 15.58 4.60
CA GLY A 78 0.31 16.11 3.34
C GLY A 78 0.81 15.04 2.35
N GLU A 79 1.33 13.91 2.86
CA GLU A 79 1.78 12.76 2.05
C GLU A 79 0.63 12.07 1.28
N VAL A 80 -0.65 12.36 1.61
CA VAL A 80 -1.81 11.88 0.84
C VAL A 80 -1.81 12.42 -0.60
N ARG A 81 -1.04 13.47 -0.90
CA ARG A 81 -0.78 13.90 -2.30
C ARG A 81 -0.19 12.79 -3.17
N ILE A 82 0.57 11.85 -2.59
CA ILE A 82 1.06 10.67 -3.33
C ILE A 82 -0.13 9.80 -3.80
N HIS A 83 -1.15 9.65 -2.97
CA HIS A 83 -2.35 8.88 -3.28
C HIS A 83 -3.13 9.57 -4.41
N GLN A 84 -3.29 10.90 -4.35
CA GLN A 84 -3.89 11.70 -5.43
C GLN A 84 -3.17 11.46 -6.77
N GLN A 85 -1.85 11.59 -6.79
CA GLN A 85 -1.05 11.42 -8.01
C GLN A 85 -1.16 10.00 -8.59
N ILE A 86 -1.15 8.97 -7.73
CA ILE A 86 -1.36 7.59 -8.17
C ILE A 86 -2.77 7.40 -8.73
N TYR A 87 -3.82 7.80 -8.01
CA TYR A 87 -5.20 7.64 -8.47
C TYR A 87 -5.50 8.43 -9.75
N GLN A 88 -4.93 9.62 -9.91
CA GLN A 88 -5.11 10.44 -11.11
C GLN A 88 -4.48 9.77 -12.34
N ARG A 89 -3.31 9.15 -12.18
CA ARG A 89 -2.56 8.50 -13.28
C ARG A 89 -3.05 7.09 -13.59
N ARG A 90 -3.67 6.44 -12.61
CA ARG A 90 -3.97 5.00 -12.65
C ARG A 90 -5.42 4.74 -12.23
N PRO A 91 -6.37 4.85 -13.18
CA PRO A 91 -7.79 4.59 -12.92
C PRO A 91 -8.06 3.17 -12.41
N GLU A 92 -7.20 2.20 -12.75
CA GLU A 92 -7.31 0.80 -12.33
C GLU A 92 -6.91 0.57 -10.86
N VAL A 93 -6.19 1.52 -10.24
CA VAL A 93 -5.81 1.43 -8.82
C VAL A 93 -7.03 1.73 -7.95
N GLY A 94 -7.39 0.77 -7.11
CA GLY A 94 -8.49 0.87 -6.15
C GLY A 94 -8.03 1.13 -4.72
N ALA A 95 -6.74 0.97 -4.40
CA ALA A 95 -6.21 1.28 -3.08
C ALA A 95 -4.71 1.58 -3.08
N VAL A 96 -4.29 2.42 -2.13
CA VAL A 96 -2.89 2.83 -1.93
C VAL A 96 -2.53 2.75 -0.45
N VAL A 97 -1.37 2.19 -0.14
CA VAL A 97 -0.79 2.11 1.21
C VAL A 97 0.55 2.80 1.23
N ARG A 98 0.69 3.78 2.13
CA ARG A 98 1.97 4.37 2.52
C ARG A 98 2.42 3.76 3.84
N SER A 99 3.58 3.12 3.84
CA SER A 99 4.05 2.31 4.96
C SER A 99 5.56 2.45 5.23
N MET A 100 6.02 1.94 6.37
CA MET A 100 7.42 2.00 6.82
C MET A 100 7.94 0.60 7.21
N PRO A 101 7.99 -0.38 6.30
CA PRO A 101 8.43 -1.73 6.64
C PRO A 101 9.92 -1.77 6.97
N ARG A 102 10.30 -2.51 8.02
CA ARG A 102 11.63 -2.48 8.63
C ARG A 102 12.73 -2.89 7.65
N ASP A 103 12.56 -4.02 6.99
CA ASP A 103 13.59 -4.60 6.12
C ASP A 103 13.67 -3.82 4.81
N VAL A 104 12.54 -3.35 4.29
CA VAL A 104 12.50 -2.41 3.15
C VAL A 104 13.26 -1.14 3.47
N MET A 105 13.01 -0.52 4.63
CA MET A 105 13.72 0.68 5.07
C MET A 105 15.22 0.43 5.18
N THR A 106 15.61 -0.71 5.76
CA THR A 106 17.02 -1.10 5.93
C THR A 106 17.74 -1.20 4.58
N LEU A 107 17.17 -1.90 3.59
CA LEU A 107 17.73 -1.95 2.23
C LEU A 107 17.77 -0.58 1.57
N SER A 108 16.69 0.19 1.69
CA SER A 108 16.58 1.49 1.04
C SER A 108 17.65 2.46 1.53
N ALA A 109 18.01 2.42 2.82
CA ALA A 109 19.08 3.24 3.40
C ALA A 109 20.45 2.97 2.74
N ALA A 110 20.64 1.77 2.18
CA ALA A 110 21.81 1.39 1.39
C ALA A 110 21.63 1.63 -0.13
N GLY A 111 20.55 2.32 -0.55
CA GLY A 111 20.25 2.56 -1.95
C GLY A 111 19.77 1.32 -2.71
N ILE A 112 19.27 0.30 -2.00
CA ILE A 112 18.89 -0.99 -2.57
C ILE A 112 17.39 -1.23 -2.38
N THR A 113 16.76 -1.89 -3.35
CA THR A 113 15.41 -2.43 -3.25
C THR A 113 15.44 -3.96 -3.42
N PRO A 114 14.44 -4.71 -2.92
CA PRO A 114 14.44 -6.16 -3.05
C PRO A 114 14.32 -6.60 -4.51
N ALA A 115 15.11 -7.59 -4.91
CA ALA A 115 14.98 -8.25 -6.19
C ALA A 115 13.87 -9.33 -6.15
N PRO A 116 13.21 -9.64 -7.27
CA PRO A 116 12.21 -10.70 -7.35
C PRO A 116 12.89 -12.08 -7.30
N ARG A 117 13.14 -12.63 -6.10
CA ARG A 117 13.87 -13.89 -5.91
C ARG A 117 13.00 -15.09 -5.52
N HIS A 118 11.81 -14.84 -5.02
CA HIS A 118 10.90 -15.87 -4.53
C HIS A 118 9.45 -15.54 -4.87
N GLY A 119 8.54 -16.42 -4.45
CA GLY A 119 7.13 -16.34 -4.81
C GLY A 119 6.45 -15.00 -4.49
N MET A 120 6.74 -14.40 -3.34
CA MET A 120 6.16 -13.10 -2.97
C MET A 120 6.90 -11.93 -3.61
N GLY A 121 8.21 -12.06 -3.86
CA GLY A 121 8.98 -11.06 -4.61
C GLY A 121 8.57 -10.96 -6.09
N ALA A 122 8.01 -12.02 -6.66
CA ALA A 122 7.62 -12.08 -8.08
C ALA A 122 6.61 -11.00 -8.49
N TYR A 123 5.75 -10.54 -7.58
CA TYR A 123 4.77 -9.47 -7.83
C TYR A 123 5.41 -8.10 -8.09
N PHE A 124 6.71 -7.97 -7.84
CA PHE A 124 7.46 -6.72 -8.01
C PHE A 124 8.49 -6.80 -9.16
N SER A 125 8.39 -7.79 -10.03
CA SER A 125 9.26 -7.88 -11.22
C SER A 125 9.05 -6.71 -12.18
N PRO A 126 10.10 -6.20 -12.85
CA PRO A 126 11.50 -6.66 -12.80
C PRO A 126 12.29 -6.20 -11.56
N GLY A 127 11.71 -5.34 -10.74
CA GLY A 127 12.27 -4.83 -9.48
C GLY A 127 11.41 -3.68 -8.97
N VAL A 128 11.59 -3.31 -7.71
CA VAL A 128 10.90 -2.15 -7.14
C VAL A 128 11.75 -0.90 -7.39
N PRO A 129 11.22 0.16 -8.02
CA PRO A 129 11.95 1.41 -8.20
C PRO A 129 12.27 2.08 -6.85
N LEU A 130 13.41 2.76 -6.80
CA LEU A 130 13.83 3.58 -5.67
C LEU A 130 13.68 5.06 -6.04
N TRP A 131 12.80 5.76 -5.33
CA TRP A 131 12.81 7.21 -5.25
C TRP A 131 13.95 7.64 -4.32
N ASP A 132 15.03 8.11 -4.93
CA ASP A 132 16.30 8.43 -4.25
C ASP A 132 16.34 9.86 -3.68
N ASP A 133 15.30 10.23 -2.93
CA ASP A 133 15.25 11.44 -2.13
C ASP A 133 14.85 11.07 -0.69
N VAL A 134 15.59 11.60 0.28
CA VAL A 134 15.38 11.37 1.71
C VAL A 134 14.41 12.36 2.33
N GLN A 135 14.05 13.44 1.63
CA GLN A 135 13.16 14.46 2.15
C GLN A 135 11.73 13.94 2.30
N LEU A 136 11.05 14.42 3.34
CA LEU A 136 9.62 14.19 3.50
C LEU A 136 8.86 14.78 2.31
N ILE A 137 7.89 14.03 1.79
CA ILE A 137 7.04 14.46 0.68
C ILE A 137 6.05 15.51 1.20
N ARG A 138 6.29 16.77 0.87
CA ARG A 138 5.49 17.92 1.33
C ARG A 138 4.91 18.74 0.19
N SER A 139 5.44 18.59 -1.02
CA SER A 139 4.96 19.32 -2.21
C SER A 139 4.30 18.40 -3.22
N GLU A 140 3.49 19.00 -4.08
CA GLU A 140 2.91 18.32 -5.25
C GLU A 140 3.98 17.80 -6.20
N GLN A 141 5.05 18.58 -6.43
CA GLN A 141 6.17 18.17 -7.28
C GLN A 141 6.84 16.88 -6.77
N GLN A 142 7.08 16.77 -5.47
CA GLN A 142 7.64 15.56 -4.88
C GLN A 142 6.66 14.37 -5.00
N ALA A 143 5.37 14.58 -4.73
CA ALA A 143 4.36 13.53 -4.89
C ALA A 143 4.24 13.03 -6.34
N CYS A 144 4.32 13.96 -7.31
CA CYS A 144 4.36 13.65 -8.74
C CYS A 144 5.58 12.79 -9.08
N GLY A 145 6.77 13.18 -8.62
CA GLY A 145 8.00 12.43 -8.85
C GLY A 145 7.96 11.01 -8.28
N VAL A 146 7.40 10.82 -7.08
CA VAL A 146 7.19 9.48 -6.50
C VAL A 146 6.26 8.63 -7.36
N ALA A 147 5.13 9.19 -7.81
CA ALA A 147 4.18 8.48 -8.65
C ALA A 147 4.76 8.14 -10.04
N GLU A 148 5.56 9.04 -10.63
CA GLU A 148 6.28 8.80 -11.88
C GLU A 148 7.34 7.71 -11.72
N ALA A 149 8.11 7.73 -10.64
CA ALA A 149 9.10 6.71 -10.33
C ALA A 149 8.46 5.32 -10.15
N MET A 150 7.26 5.27 -9.55
CA MET A 150 6.48 4.03 -9.43
C MET A 150 6.06 3.47 -10.80
N GLY A 151 5.72 4.35 -11.74
CA GLY A 151 5.19 3.98 -13.05
C GLY A 151 3.99 3.03 -12.94
N ALA A 152 4.01 1.96 -13.74
CA ALA A 152 2.97 0.92 -13.73
C ALA A 152 3.19 -0.15 -12.64
N GLY A 153 4.30 -0.10 -11.89
CA GLY A 153 4.66 -1.10 -10.89
C GLY A 153 3.71 -1.11 -9.69
N ALA A 154 3.69 -2.21 -8.94
CA ALA A 154 2.84 -2.32 -7.74
C ALA A 154 3.40 -1.56 -6.52
N ALA A 155 4.68 -1.19 -6.53
CA ALA A 155 5.32 -0.49 -5.41
C ALA A 155 6.39 0.49 -5.87
N VAL A 156 6.70 1.46 -5.02
CA VAL A 156 7.90 2.29 -5.05
C VAL A 156 8.47 2.41 -3.65
N VAL A 157 9.79 2.30 -3.52
CA VAL A 157 10.50 2.52 -2.25
C VAL A 157 11.03 3.94 -2.24
N MET A 158 10.90 4.64 -1.12
CA MET A 158 11.45 5.98 -0.91
C MET A 158 12.62 5.86 0.07
N ARG A 159 13.82 6.28 -0.36
CA ARG A 159 15.06 6.06 0.39
C ARG A 159 14.96 6.56 1.83
N GLY A 160 15.11 5.64 2.79
CA GLY A 160 15.08 5.96 4.23
C GLY A 160 13.71 6.40 4.76
N ASN A 161 12.66 6.38 3.93
CA ASN A 161 11.33 6.86 4.28
C ASN A 161 10.29 5.72 4.29
N GLY A 162 10.52 4.62 3.56
CA GLY A 162 9.63 3.46 3.52
C GLY A 162 9.13 3.18 2.10
N ALA A 163 7.88 2.72 1.95
CA ALA A 163 7.33 2.38 0.64
C ALA A 163 5.91 2.90 0.42
N VAL A 164 5.52 2.96 -0.84
CA VAL A 164 4.15 3.15 -1.32
C VAL A 164 3.79 1.93 -2.16
N VAL A 165 2.65 1.32 -1.89
CA VAL A 165 2.12 0.15 -2.61
C VAL A 165 0.72 0.47 -3.12
N ALA A 166 0.41 0.03 -4.33
CA ALA A 166 -0.89 0.25 -4.96
C ALA A 166 -1.39 -0.99 -5.70
N ALA A 167 -2.70 -1.24 -5.64
CA ALA A 167 -3.37 -2.34 -6.33
C ALA A 167 -4.86 -2.04 -6.55
N GLU A 168 -5.58 -2.98 -7.16
CA GLU A 168 -7.01 -2.84 -7.49
C GLU A 168 -7.95 -2.90 -6.27
N SER A 169 -7.49 -3.42 -5.12
CA SER A 169 -8.29 -3.49 -3.89
C SER A 169 -7.43 -3.30 -2.65
N LEU A 170 -8.06 -2.86 -1.54
CA LEU A 170 -7.34 -2.57 -0.30
C LEU A 170 -6.74 -3.83 0.32
N GLU A 171 -7.46 -4.95 0.25
CA GLU A 171 -7.02 -6.26 0.72
C GLU A 171 -5.73 -6.69 0.00
N LYS A 172 -5.72 -6.56 -1.33
CA LYS A 172 -4.55 -6.89 -2.14
C LYS A 172 -3.40 -5.92 -1.87
N THR A 173 -3.66 -4.62 -1.76
CA THR A 173 -2.62 -3.63 -1.45
C THR A 173 -1.97 -3.91 -0.08
N VAL A 174 -2.75 -4.30 0.93
CA VAL A 174 -2.24 -4.69 2.25
C VAL A 174 -1.41 -5.98 2.16
N ALA A 175 -1.89 -7.00 1.44
CA ALA A 175 -1.14 -8.24 1.23
C ALA A 175 0.19 -7.97 0.47
N LEU A 176 0.17 -7.17 -0.59
CA LEU A 176 1.37 -6.77 -1.31
C LEU A 176 2.34 -5.96 -0.44
N THR A 177 1.84 -5.13 0.48
CA THR A 177 2.71 -4.42 1.43
C THR A 177 3.48 -5.40 2.32
N TRP A 178 2.83 -6.48 2.78
CA TRP A 178 3.52 -7.56 3.47
C TRP A 178 4.51 -8.30 2.56
N TYR A 179 4.12 -8.59 1.32
CA TYR A 179 4.96 -9.32 0.35
C TYR A 179 6.24 -8.55 0.02
N LEU A 180 6.15 -7.22 -0.03
CA LEU A 180 7.30 -6.34 -0.23
C LEU A 180 8.29 -6.44 0.95
N GLU A 181 7.79 -6.44 2.18
CA GLU A 181 8.63 -6.64 3.37
C GLU A 181 9.28 -8.03 3.38
N ASP A 182 8.52 -9.06 3.01
CA ASP A 182 9.06 -10.42 2.93
C ASP A 182 10.15 -10.56 1.84
N ALA A 183 10.00 -9.86 0.72
CA ALA A 183 11.03 -9.77 -0.31
C ALA A 183 12.29 -9.05 0.20
N ALA A 184 12.13 -7.98 0.97
CA ALA A 184 13.24 -7.29 1.61
C ALA A 184 13.96 -8.17 2.65
N ARG A 185 13.20 -8.92 3.45
CA ARG A 185 13.74 -9.90 4.40
C ARG A 185 14.62 -10.94 3.72
N ILE A 186 14.16 -11.52 2.61
CA ILE A 186 14.92 -12.50 1.82
C ILE A 186 16.19 -11.86 1.23
N GLU A 187 16.09 -10.67 0.63
CA GLU A 187 17.23 -9.96 0.06
C GLU A 187 18.31 -9.67 1.12
N LEU A 188 17.91 -9.19 2.31
CA LEU A 188 18.83 -8.94 3.42
C LEU A 188 19.52 -10.21 3.90
N GLN A 189 18.76 -11.30 4.09
CA GLN A 189 19.31 -12.57 4.56
C GLN A 189 20.31 -13.16 3.55
N LEU A 190 20.01 -13.11 2.25
CA LEU A 190 20.91 -13.56 1.20
C LEU A 190 22.19 -12.72 1.17
N ARG A 191 22.09 -11.38 1.28
CA ARG A 191 23.26 -10.50 1.35
C ARG A 191 24.11 -10.76 2.58
N SER A 192 23.48 -10.92 3.75
CA SER A 192 24.16 -11.22 5.00
C SER A 192 24.92 -12.55 4.95
N ALA A 193 24.41 -13.53 4.19
CA ALA A 193 25.06 -14.82 4.01
C ALA A 193 26.11 -14.83 2.88
N GLY A 194 26.29 -13.73 2.15
CA GLY A 194 27.14 -13.70 0.95
C GLY A 194 26.59 -14.48 -0.24
N LEU A 195 25.27 -14.70 -0.27
CA LEU A 195 24.56 -15.51 -1.27
C LEU A 195 23.73 -14.69 -2.28
N ALA A 196 23.78 -13.36 -2.18
CA ALA A 196 23.07 -12.48 -3.12
C ALA A 196 23.80 -12.44 -4.48
N SER A 197 23.43 -13.36 -5.38
CA SER A 197 23.89 -13.39 -6.78
C SER A 197 22.76 -13.06 -7.76
N ASN A 198 23.09 -12.71 -9.00
CA ASN A 198 22.09 -12.47 -10.03
C ASN A 198 21.37 -13.76 -10.49
N ASP A 199 21.99 -14.93 -10.30
CA ASP A 199 21.41 -16.22 -10.70
C ASP A 199 20.12 -16.56 -9.94
N GLY A 200 19.96 -16.02 -8.73
CA GLY A 200 18.75 -16.18 -7.92
C GLY A 200 17.63 -15.18 -8.24
N ILE A 201 17.81 -14.29 -9.22
CA ILE A 201 16.77 -13.33 -9.64
C ILE A 201 15.88 -14.01 -10.68
N LEU A 202 14.56 -14.03 -10.44
CA LEU A 202 13.60 -14.57 -11.38
C LEU A 202 13.61 -13.76 -12.68
N SER A 203 13.57 -14.45 -13.81
CA SER A 203 13.31 -13.78 -15.09
C SER A 203 11.93 -13.14 -15.07
N HIS A 204 11.74 -12.09 -15.87
CA HIS A 204 10.45 -11.40 -15.96
C HIS A 204 9.30 -12.37 -16.31
N GLN A 205 9.54 -13.30 -17.22
CA GLN A 205 8.56 -14.32 -17.61
C GLN A 205 8.22 -15.27 -16.44
N ALA A 206 9.22 -15.76 -15.71
CA ALA A 206 9.01 -16.65 -14.57
C ALA A 206 8.27 -15.93 -13.43
N ALA A 207 8.62 -14.67 -13.18
CA ALA A 207 7.95 -13.84 -12.19
C ALA A 207 6.48 -13.58 -12.57
N GLN A 208 6.19 -13.25 -13.82
CA GLN A 208 4.81 -13.08 -14.31
C GLN A 208 3.97 -14.35 -14.17
N GLN A 209 4.52 -15.52 -14.49
CA GLN A 209 3.83 -16.80 -14.31
C GLN A 209 3.59 -17.10 -12.81
N ARG A 210 4.55 -16.74 -11.95
CA ARG A 210 4.45 -16.98 -10.51
C ARG A 210 3.51 -16.00 -9.80
N ALA A 211 3.37 -14.78 -10.28
CA ALA A 211 2.54 -13.71 -9.71
C ALA A 211 1.03 -13.90 -9.98
N THR A 212 0.51 -15.10 -9.73
CA THR A 212 -0.91 -15.44 -9.90
C THR A 212 -1.78 -14.92 -8.75
N SER A 213 -3.05 -14.65 -9.04
CA SER A 213 -4.10 -14.41 -8.03
C SER A 213 -4.93 -15.67 -7.74
N ALA A 214 -4.71 -16.77 -8.46
CA ALA A 214 -5.50 -17.99 -8.31
C ALA A 214 -5.29 -18.65 -6.94
N GLY A 215 -6.33 -19.30 -6.41
CA GLY A 215 -6.24 -20.05 -5.15
C GLY A 215 -6.31 -19.21 -3.89
N ARG A 216 -7.06 -18.09 -3.94
CA ARG A 216 -7.35 -17.23 -2.78
C ARG A 216 -6.08 -16.74 -2.07
N ILE A 217 -5.06 -16.33 -2.83
CA ILE A 217 -3.74 -15.98 -2.27
C ILE A 217 -3.82 -14.70 -1.44
N PHE A 218 -4.48 -13.66 -1.97
CA PHE A 218 -4.58 -12.38 -1.28
C PHE A 218 -5.62 -12.40 -0.17
N GLU A 219 -6.71 -13.12 -0.38
CA GLU A 219 -7.81 -13.30 0.56
C GLU A 219 -7.30 -14.01 1.81
N ARG A 220 -6.57 -15.14 1.66
CA ARG A 220 -6.01 -15.83 2.83
C ARG A 220 -5.00 -14.97 3.60
N MET A 221 -4.18 -14.19 2.89
CA MET A 221 -3.24 -13.27 3.56
C MET A 221 -4.01 -12.17 4.29
N TRP A 222 -5.05 -11.60 3.67
CA TRP A 222 -5.92 -10.62 4.30
C TRP A 222 -6.59 -11.19 5.57
N GLU A 223 -7.22 -12.36 5.47
CA GLU A 223 -7.85 -13.06 6.60
C GLU A 223 -6.86 -13.27 7.75
N TYR A 224 -5.63 -13.66 7.43
CA TYR A 224 -4.54 -13.82 8.40
C TYR A 224 -4.17 -12.49 9.08
N LEU A 225 -4.02 -11.41 8.30
CA LEU A 225 -3.58 -10.10 8.81
C LEU A 225 -4.64 -9.40 9.66
N ILE A 226 -5.93 -9.62 9.37
CA ILE A 226 -7.03 -9.04 10.17
C ILE A 226 -7.45 -9.92 11.36
N ALA A 227 -6.92 -11.14 11.47
CA ALA A 227 -7.34 -12.10 12.50
C ALA A 227 -7.20 -11.53 13.91
N GLY A 228 -8.28 -11.57 14.70
CA GLY A 228 -8.30 -11.03 16.07
C GLY A 228 -8.43 -9.51 16.15
N ASP A 229 -8.76 -8.83 15.04
CA ASP A 229 -9.22 -7.46 15.07
C ASP A 229 -10.67 -7.38 15.58
N ILE A 230 -10.99 -6.35 16.37
CA ILE A 230 -12.31 -6.12 16.96
C ILE A 230 -13.45 -6.05 15.91
N GLN A 231 -13.14 -5.64 14.68
CA GLN A 231 -14.11 -5.49 13.59
C GLN A 231 -14.03 -6.63 12.56
N SER A 232 -13.18 -7.65 12.77
CA SER A 232 -13.01 -8.77 11.81
C SER A 232 -14.09 -9.84 11.92
N THR A 233 -14.75 -9.98 13.07
CA THR A 233 -15.80 -10.99 13.33
C THR A 233 -17.08 -10.81 12.49
N GLY A 234 -17.31 -9.61 11.93
CA GLY A 234 -18.43 -9.34 11.02
C GLY A 234 -18.09 -9.44 9.52
N ALA A 235 -16.81 -9.45 9.14
CA ALA A 235 -16.38 -9.42 7.74
C ALA A 235 -16.67 -10.74 7.01
N PHE A 236 -16.69 -11.86 7.74
CA PHE A 236 -16.88 -13.20 7.18
C PHE A 236 -18.35 -13.63 6.98
N MET A 237 -19.31 -12.85 7.47
CA MET A 237 -20.72 -13.25 7.50
C MET A 237 -21.55 -12.71 6.32
N ASN A 238 -21.07 -11.69 5.60
CA ASN A 238 -21.86 -11.00 4.57
C ASN A 238 -21.68 -11.51 3.13
N GLU A 239 -20.74 -12.42 2.84
CA GLU A 239 -20.59 -13.00 1.50
C GLU A 239 -21.45 -14.26 1.26
N LYS A 240 -22.12 -14.79 2.28
CA LYS A 240 -23.05 -15.94 2.13
C LYS A 240 -24.52 -15.54 1.98
N ALA A 241 -24.81 -14.25 1.87
CA ALA A 241 -26.18 -13.75 1.75
C ALA A 241 -26.28 -12.72 0.60
N GLN A 242 -25.97 -13.16 -0.62
CA GLN A 242 -26.44 -12.56 -1.88
C GLN A 242 -26.46 -13.61 -2.99
#